data_AF-A0AAE3A4A3-F1
#
_entry.id   AF-A0AAE3A4A3-F1
#
_cell.length_a   1.000
_cell.length_b   1.000
_cell.length_c   1.000
_cell.angle_alpha   90.00
_cell.angle_beta   90.00
_cell.angle_gamma   90.00
#
_symmetry.space_group_name_H-M   'P 1'
#
loop_
_entity.id
_entity.type
_entity.pdbx_description
1 polymer ?
#
loop_
_entity_poly.entity_id
_entity_poly.type
_entity_poly.pdbx_seq_one_letter_code
_entity_poly.pdbx_strand_id
1 'polypeptide(L)' 'MNTVRGADASAIIYNVTETARANGLNVYYYMKHLLTELTQVVRADGSIDEKDLEPLMPWSKDLPAECYKRRK' A
#
# COMPACT_ATOMS: atom_id res chain seq x y z
N MET A 1 -12.01 -10.88 -23.08
CA MET A 1 -11.49 -11.29 -21.76
C MET A 1 -11.58 -10.06 -20.84
N ASN A 2 -12.74 -9.83 -20.23
CA ASN A 2 -12.98 -8.76 -19.24
C ASN A 2 -13.69 -9.42 -18.06
N THR A 3 -12.96 -9.85 -17.04
CA THR A 3 -13.55 -10.44 -15.84
C THR A 3 -13.81 -9.32 -14.84
N VAL A 4 -15.00 -9.28 -14.23
CA VAL A 4 -15.38 -8.29 -13.20
C VAL A 4 -14.31 -8.19 -12.11
N ARG A 5 -13.79 -9.35 -11.68
CA ARG A 5 -12.69 -9.47 -10.71
C ARG A 5 -11.41 -8.72 -11.11
N GLY A 6 -11.09 -8.66 -12.40
CA GLY A 6 -9.93 -7.93 -12.90
C GLY A 6 -10.13 -6.42 -12.79
N ALA A 7 -11.31 -5.93 -13.15
CA ALA A 7 -11.67 -4.52 -13.02
C ALA A 7 -11.67 -4.08 -11.54
N ASP A 8 -12.21 -4.91 -10.65
CA ASP A 8 -12.23 -4.65 -9.20
C ASP A 8 -10.80 -4.53 -8.64
N ALA A 9 -9.91 -5.47 -9.00
CA ALA A 9 -8.52 -5.42 -8.60
C ALA A 9 -7.81 -4.15 -9.12
N SER A 10 -8.05 -3.75 -10.36
CA SER A 10 -7.51 -2.51 -10.92
C SER A 10 -8.03 -1.27 -10.20
N ALA A 11 -9.31 -1.23 -9.83
CA ALA A 11 -9.89 -0.13 -9.07
C ALA A 11 -9.27 -0.02 -7.67
N ILE A 12 -9.02 -1.14 -6.99
CA ILE A 12 -8.33 -1.16 -5.69
C ILE A 12 -6.91 -0.60 -5.83
N ILE A 13 -6.13 -1.09 -6.80
CA ILE A 13 -4.76 -0.60 -7.04
C ILE A 13 -4.78 0.90 -7.30
N TYR A 14 -5.68 1.38 -8.16
CA TYR A 14 -5.84 2.81 -8.44
C TYR A 14 -6.10 3.61 -7.16
N ASN A 15 -7.07 3.20 -6.35
CA ASN A 15 -7.40 3.88 -5.10
C ASN A 15 -6.21 3.96 -4.13
N VAL A 16 -5.45 2.87 -3.97
CA VAL A 16 -4.24 2.87 -3.12
C VAL A 16 -3.19 3.82 -3.69
N THR A 17 -2.98 3.83 -5.01
CA THR A 17 -1.98 4.71 -5.64
C THR A 17 -2.34 6.19 -5.52
N GLU A 18 -3.62 6.55 -5.65
CA GLU A 18 -4.08 7.92 -5.48
C GLU A 18 -3.98 8.36 -4.01
N THR A 19 -4.33 7.49 -3.07
CA THR A 19 -4.18 7.75 -1.63
C THR A 19 -2.72 7.97 -1.26
N ALA A 20 -1.79 7.14 -1.76
CA ALA A 20 -0.36 7.32 -1.56
C ALA A 20 0.13 8.66 -2.14
N ARG A 21 -0.33 9.03 -3.34
CA ARG A 21 0.03 10.30 -3.97
C ARG A 21 -0.45 11.50 -3.15
N ALA A 22 -1.68 11.45 -2.64
CA ALA A 22 -2.29 12.48 -1.80
C ALA A 22 -1.54 12.69 -0.48
N ASN A 23 -0.95 11.63 0.08
CA ASN A 23 -0.10 11.67 1.28
C ASN A 23 1.37 12.02 0.99
N GLY A 24 1.69 12.48 -0.22
CA GLY A 24 3.05 12.92 -0.56
C GLY A 24 4.07 11.78 -0.73
N LEU A 25 3.60 10.54 -0.90
CA LEU A 25 4.47 9.37 -1.07
C LEU A 25 4.86 9.14 -2.53
N ASN A 26 6.05 8.57 -2.72
CA ASN A 26 6.45 7.97 -3.98
C ASN A 26 5.71 6.63 -4.13
N VAL A 27 4.77 6.60 -5.08
CA VAL A 27 3.87 5.45 -5.31
C VAL A 27 4.63 4.15 -5.52
N TYR A 28 5.75 4.17 -6.26
CA TYR A 28 6.49 2.94 -6.55
C TYR A 28 7.09 2.33 -5.28
N TYR A 29 7.85 3.14 -4.51
CA TYR A 29 8.50 2.66 -3.29
C TYR A 29 7.46 2.30 -2.22
N TYR A 30 6.38 3.08 -2.10
CA TYR A 30 5.30 2.76 -1.17
C TYR A 30 4.61 1.45 -1.52
N MET A 31 4.21 1.23 -2.78
CA MET A 31 3.56 -0.03 -3.19
C MET A 31 4.50 -1.22 -3.00
N LYS A 32 5.79 -1.07 -3.31
CA LYS A 32 6.79 -2.11 -3.07
C LYS A 32 6.90 -2.46 -1.58
N HIS A 33 7.02 -1.45 -0.72
CA HIS A 33 7.11 -1.65 0.73
C HIS A 33 5.83 -2.28 1.28
N LEU A 34 4.66 -1.71 0.97
CA LEU A 34 3.35 -2.21 1.41
C LEU A 34 3.15 -3.67 1.03
N LEU A 35 3.38 -4.04 -0.23
CA LEU A 35 3.23 -5.44 -0.66
C LEU A 35 4.25 -6.37 0.00
N THR A 36 5.47 -5.89 0.29
CA THR A 36 6.50 -6.68 0.97
C THR A 36 6.10 -6.96 2.41
N GLU A 37 5.74 -5.93 3.17
CA GLU A 37 5.36 -6.08 4.59
C GLU A 37 4.05 -6.85 4.76
N LEU A 38 3.07 -6.67 3.87
CA LEU A 38 1.82 -7.44 3.89
C LEU A 38 2.07 -8.95 3.82
N THR A 39 3.08 -9.41 3.06
CA THR A 39 3.41 -10.85 3.05
C THR A 39 3.93 -11.37 4.38
N GLN A 40 4.43 -10.50 5.26
CA GLN A 40 4.97 -10.86 6.57
C GLN A 40 3.90 -10.83 7.67
N VAL A 41 2.95 -9.90 7.58
CA VAL A 41 1.92 -9.70 8.61
C VAL A 41 0.61 -10.46 8.35
N VAL A 42 0.37 -10.91 7.12
CA VAL A 42 -0.79 -11.75 6.79
C VAL A 42 -0.63 -13.13 7.44
N ARG A 43 -1.61 -13.51 8.24
CA ARG A 43 -1.68 -14.82 8.88
C ARG A 43 -2.08 -15.90 7.88
N ALA A 44 -1.87 -17.17 8.25
CA ALA A 44 -2.19 -18.32 7.41
C ALA A 44 -3.67 -18.41 6.99
N ASP A 45 -4.58 -17.81 7.77
CA ASP A 45 -6.01 -17.73 7.48
C ASP A 45 -6.40 -16.52 6.61
N GLY A 46 -5.43 -15.71 6.19
CA GLY A 46 -5.63 -14.49 5.41
C GLY A 46 -6.03 -13.27 6.23
N SER A 47 -6.08 -13.37 7.56
CA SER A 47 -6.37 -12.22 8.43
C SER A 47 -5.12 -11.37 8.68
N ILE A 48 -5.33 -10.09 8.98
CA ILE A 48 -4.30 -9.12 9.36
C ILE A 48 -4.79 -8.40 10.62
N ASP A 49 -3.91 -8.18 11.59
CA ASP A 49 -4.22 -7.35 12.75
C ASP A 49 -4.14 -5.86 12.38
N GLU A 50 -5.11 -5.06 12.84
CA GLU A 50 -5.13 -3.61 12.54
C GLU A 50 -3.87 -2.92 13.07
N LYS A 51 -3.33 -3.37 14.21
CA LYS A 51 -2.09 -2.83 14.78
C LYS A 51 -0.86 -3.07 13.89
N ASP A 52 -0.87 -4.15 13.11
CA ASP A 52 0.23 -4.51 12.19
C ASP A 52 0.07 -3.75 10.86
N LEU A 53 -1.13 -3.24 10.58
CA LEU A 53 -1.46 -2.48 9.39
C LEU A 53 -1.21 -0.97 9.56
N GLU A 54 -1.44 -0.41 10.74
CA GLU A 54 -1.29 1.04 11.00
C GLU A 54 0.10 1.59 10.60
N PRO A 55 1.23 0.92 10.89
CA PRO A 55 2.55 1.40 10.45
C PRO A 55 2.74 1.41 8.93
N LEU A 56 1.91 0.67 8.18
CA LEU A 56 1.96 0.57 6.71
C LEU A 56 1.04 1.58 6.02
N MET A 57 0.19 2.28 6.78
CA MET A 57 -0.76 3.24 6.23
C MET A 57 -0.05 4.44 5.59
N PRO A 58 -0.65 5.08 4.57
CA PRO A 58 0.01 6.14 3.83
C PRO A 58 0.26 7.40 4.65
N TRP A 59 -0.38 7.54 5.82
CA TRP A 59 -0.15 8.61 6.80
C TRP A 59 0.84 8.21 7.92
N SER A 60 1.35 6.98 7.90
CA SER A 60 2.31 6.50 8.89
C SER A 60 3.62 7.30 8.83
N LYS A 61 4.20 7.51 10.02
CA LYS A 61 5.51 8.15 10.19
C LYS A 61 6.66 7.13 10.15
N ASP A 62 6.34 5.85 10.18
CA ASP A 62 7.30 4.75 10.27
C ASP A 62 7.69 4.20 8.88
N LEU A 63 7.19 4.82 7.81
CA LEU A 63 7.51 4.41 6.45
C LEU A 63 9.00 4.66 6.13
N PRO A 64 9.63 3.80 5.31
CA PRO A 64 10.99 4.02 4.86
C PRO A 64 11.19 5.39 4.21
N ALA A 65 12.34 6.02 4.41
CA ALA A 65 12.63 7.34 3.86
C ALA A 65 12.47 7.42 2.32
N GLU A 66 12.73 6.32 1.61
CA GLU A 66 12.54 6.21 0.16
C GLU A 66 11.07 6.27 -0.29
N CYS A 67 10.13 6.01 0.60
CA CYS A 67 8.70 6.11 0.33
C CYS A 67 8.24 7.57 0.23
N TYR A 68 9.00 8.54 0.75
CA TYR A 68 8.62 9.95 0.66
C TYR A 68 9.13 10.58 -0.63
N LYS A 69 8.30 11.42 -1.27
CA LYS A 69 8.74 12.18 -2.45
C LYS A 69 9.90 13.10 -2.05
N ARG A 70 10.99 13.05 -2.82
CA ARG A 70 12.01 14.10 -2.75
C ARG A 70 11.39 15.39 -3.29
N ARG A 71 11.41 16.46 -2.48
CA ARG A 71 11.11 17.80 -2.99
C ARG A 71 12.16 18.13 -4.06
N LYS A 72 11.70 18.50 -5.25
CA LYS A 72 12.54 19.15 -6.25
C LYS A 72 12.87 20.56 -5.80
#